data_AF-A0A066U6K0-F1
#
_entry.id   AF-A0A066U6K0-F1
#
_cell.length_a   1.000
_cell.length_b   1.000
_cell.length_c   1.000
_cell.angle_alpha   90.00
_cell.angle_beta   90.00
_cell.angle_gamma   90.00
#
_symmetry.space_group_name_H-M   'P 1'
#
loop_
_entity.id
_entity.type
_entity.pdbx_description
1 polymer ?
#
loop_
_entity_poly.entity_id
_entity_poly.type
_entity_poly.pdbx_seq_one_letter_code
_entity_poly.pdbx_strand_id
1 'polypeptide(L)'
;MLKKIAAAALVAGAATVLVPTAAFASASGCNEGTCIGVEGQGLRVESITADSLSGRDFYGHYHIYGGGIDTNSSTGNWTPGLGWTIYPRRDLPNGSVLCVEAWVKNADGGHSLRGRPCVEVRF
;
A
#
# COMPACT_ATOMS: atom_id res chain seq x y z
N MET A 1 -39.50 -41.69 -49.80
CA MET A 1 -38.96 -41.72 -48.42
C MET A 1 -37.63 -40.99 -48.40
N LEU A 2 -37.31 -40.28 -47.30
CA LEU A 2 -36.17 -39.37 -47.08
C LEU A 2 -36.36 -37.97 -47.72
N LYS A 3 -36.16 -36.83 -47.04
CA LYS A 3 -35.08 -36.46 -46.10
C LYS A 3 -35.49 -35.30 -45.15
N LYS A 4 -35.16 -35.50 -43.86
CA LYS A 4 -34.46 -34.61 -42.92
C LYS A 4 -35.11 -33.29 -42.47
N ILE A 5 -35.51 -33.30 -41.20
CA ILE A 5 -35.85 -32.19 -40.30
C ILE A 5 -34.60 -31.34 -40.07
N ALA A 6 -34.70 -30.02 -40.29
CA ALA A 6 -33.66 -29.05 -39.94
C ALA A 6 -33.97 -28.45 -38.56
N ALA A 7 -33.18 -28.80 -37.55
CA ALA A 7 -33.20 -28.17 -36.24
C ALA A 7 -32.21 -26.99 -36.25
N ALA A 8 -32.73 -25.77 -36.18
CA ALA A 8 -31.92 -24.56 -36.02
C ALA A 8 -31.53 -24.41 -34.54
N ALA A 9 -30.25 -24.60 -34.23
CA ALA A 9 -29.69 -24.36 -32.91
C ALA A 9 -29.44 -22.86 -32.71
N LEU A 10 -30.22 -22.24 -31.82
CA LEU A 10 -29.98 -20.89 -31.30
C LEU A 10 -28.83 -20.95 -30.29
N VAL A 11 -27.64 -20.49 -30.69
CA VAL A 11 -26.51 -20.29 -29.78
C VAL A 11 -26.70 -18.93 -29.11
N ALA A 12 -27.23 -18.94 -27.89
CA ALA A 12 -27.24 -17.76 -27.02
C ALA A 12 -25.81 -17.50 -26.54
N GLY A 13 -25.16 -16.49 -27.11
CA GLY A 13 -23.86 -16.00 -26.64
C GLY A 13 -24.02 -15.33 -25.28
N ALA A 14 -23.49 -15.97 -24.23
CA ALA A 14 -23.36 -15.34 -22.92
C ALA A 14 -22.28 -14.25 -23.02
N ALA A 15 -22.69 -12.99 -23.01
CA ALA A 15 -21.77 -11.86 -22.84
C ALA A 15 -21.24 -11.88 -21.40
N THR A 16 -20.03 -12.40 -21.21
CA THR A 16 -19.28 -12.24 -19.97
C THR A 16 -18.86 -10.79 -19.84
N VAL A 17 -19.57 -10.03 -19.01
CA VAL A 17 -19.14 -8.70 -18.58
C VAL A 17 -17.89 -8.91 -17.72
N LEU A 18 -16.73 -8.69 -18.31
CA LEU A 18 -15.47 -8.56 -17.57
C LEU A 18 -15.58 -7.30 -16.71
N VAL A 19 -15.97 -7.47 -15.45
CA VAL A 19 -15.85 -6.41 -14.46
C VAL A 19 -14.35 -6.21 -14.25
N PRO A 20 -13.77 -5.03 -14.57
CA PRO A 20 -12.38 -4.78 -14.28
C PRO A 20 -12.18 -4.88 -12.77
N THR A 21 -11.44 -5.89 -12.32
CA THR A 21 -10.96 -5.96 -10.95
C THR A 21 -10.06 -4.76 -10.74
N ALA A 22 -10.46 -3.84 -9.88
CA ALA A 22 -9.65 -2.68 -9.54
C ALA A 22 -8.26 -3.14 -9.11
N ALA A 23 -7.27 -2.65 -9.84
CA ALA A 23 -5.88 -2.79 -9.47
C ALA A 23 -5.60 -2.18 -8.10
N PHE A 24 -4.77 -2.84 -7.31
CA PHE A 24 -4.61 -2.53 -5.90
C PHE A 24 -3.78 -1.26 -5.69
N ALA A 25 -4.40 -0.19 -5.15
CA ALA A 25 -3.66 0.85 -4.43
C ALA A 25 -3.57 0.58 -2.93
N SER A 26 -4.13 -0.54 -2.47
CA SER A 26 -3.95 -1.01 -1.11
C SER A 26 -2.77 -2.00 -1.06
N ALA A 27 -1.70 -1.62 -0.38
CA ALA A 27 -0.51 -2.44 -0.22
C ALA A 27 0.02 -2.31 1.21
N SER A 28 0.58 -3.38 1.77
CA SER A 28 1.20 -3.34 3.09
C SER A 28 2.41 -4.27 3.17
N GLY A 29 3.32 -3.95 4.08
CA GLY A 29 4.53 -4.72 4.30
C GLY A 29 5.23 -4.31 5.58
N CYS A 30 6.02 -5.21 6.15
CA CYS A 30 6.78 -4.94 7.38
C CYS A 30 8.24 -5.35 7.21
N ASN A 31 9.13 -4.61 7.86
CA ASN A 31 10.55 -4.90 7.95
C ASN A 31 11.06 -4.47 9.32
N GLU A 32 11.72 -5.40 10.02
CA GLU A 32 12.45 -5.16 11.29
C GLU A 32 11.65 -4.46 12.41
N GLY A 33 10.33 -4.61 12.43
CA GLY A 33 9.46 -4.01 13.46
C GLY A 33 8.68 -2.78 12.99
N THR A 34 8.91 -2.32 11.77
CA THR A 34 8.20 -1.20 11.15
C THR A 34 7.33 -1.71 10.03
N CYS A 35 6.10 -1.21 9.92
CA CYS A 35 5.16 -1.54 8.87
C CYS A 35 4.73 -0.31 8.09
N ILE A 36 4.49 -0.50 6.80
CA ILE A 36 3.81 0.44 5.92
C ILE A 36 2.44 -0.14 5.56
N GLY A 37 1.41 0.69 5.61
CA GLY A 37 0.11 0.46 5.00
C GLY A 37 -0.20 1.59 4.03
N VAL A 38 -0.65 1.26 2.84
CA VAL A 38 -1.15 2.20 1.83
C VAL A 38 -2.60 1.84 1.57
N GLU A 39 -3.48 2.83 1.54
CA GLU A 39 -4.87 2.65 1.15
C GLU A 39 -5.20 3.49 -0.08
N GLY A 40 -5.96 2.92 -1.01
CA GLY A 40 -6.46 3.64 -2.17
C GLY A 40 -7.05 2.73 -3.26
N GLN A 41 -7.21 3.28 -4.47
CA GLN A 41 -7.75 2.54 -5.63
C GLN A 41 -6.98 2.83 -6.93
N GLY A 42 -6.52 1.79 -7.65
CA GLY A 42 -5.69 1.97 -8.83
C GLY A 42 -4.36 2.66 -8.51
N LEU A 43 -4.10 3.81 -9.13
CA LEU A 43 -2.93 4.64 -8.83
C LEU A 43 -3.17 5.69 -7.74
N ARG A 44 -4.44 5.83 -7.31
CA ARG A 44 -4.88 6.87 -6.39
C ARG A 44 -4.55 6.43 -4.97
N VAL A 45 -3.64 7.15 -4.30
CA VAL A 45 -3.26 6.89 -2.90
C VAL A 45 -4.01 7.86 -1.99
N GLU A 46 -4.84 7.33 -1.09
CA GLU A 46 -5.63 8.13 -0.14
C GLU A 46 -4.90 8.32 1.18
N SER A 47 -4.29 7.27 1.71
CA SER A 47 -3.56 7.30 2.97
C SER A 47 -2.28 6.46 2.90
N ILE A 48 -1.27 6.87 3.65
CA ILE A 48 -0.07 6.08 3.92
C ILE A 48 0.15 6.10 5.42
N THR A 49 0.24 4.93 6.04
CA THR A 49 0.40 4.73 7.48
C THR A 49 1.72 4.03 7.76
N ALA A 50 2.51 4.62 8.65
CA ALA A 50 3.66 4.00 9.29
C ALA A 50 3.23 3.47 10.67
N ASP A 51 3.49 2.21 10.97
CA ASP A 51 3.16 1.63 12.29
C ASP A 51 4.31 0.76 12.83
N SER A 52 4.28 0.53 14.14
CA SER A 52 5.19 -0.34 14.86
C SER A 52 4.53 -1.69 15.11
N LEU A 53 5.28 -2.78 14.90
CA LEU A 53 4.84 -4.12 15.30
C LEU A 53 4.71 -4.24 16.83
N SER A 54 3.86 -5.15 17.28
CA SER A 54 3.67 -5.49 18.69
C SER A 54 4.99 -5.81 19.40
N GLY A 55 5.25 -5.16 20.53
CA GLY A 55 6.47 -5.33 21.31
C GLY A 55 7.71 -4.68 20.68
N ARG A 56 7.53 -3.79 19.70
CA ARG A 56 8.62 -3.08 18.99
C ARG A 56 8.51 -1.57 19.15
N ASP A 57 8.11 -1.11 20.33
CA ASP A 57 7.95 0.32 20.64
C ASP A 57 9.27 1.10 20.47
N PHE A 58 9.18 2.40 20.16
CA PHE A 58 10.37 3.27 20.16
C PHE A 58 10.09 4.74 20.40
N TYR A 59 11.16 5.44 20.78
CA TYR A 59 11.24 6.89 20.73
C TYR A 59 12.04 7.33 19.50
N GLY A 60 11.46 8.18 18.67
CA GLY A 60 12.05 8.55 17.38
C GLY A 60 11.05 9.17 16.43
N HIS A 61 11.31 9.14 15.13
CA HIS A 61 10.38 9.63 14.11
C HIS A 61 10.26 8.62 12.96
N TYR A 62 9.16 8.73 12.22
CA TYR A 62 8.98 8.07 10.94
C TYR A 62 9.36 9.01 9.80
N HIS A 63 9.88 8.44 8.73
CA HIS A 63 10.13 9.11 7.46
C HIS A 63 9.39 8.37 6.35
N ILE A 64 8.51 9.05 5.62
CA ILE A 64 7.74 8.49 4.50
C ILE A 64 8.23 9.13 3.22
N TYR A 65 8.66 8.33 2.25
CA TYR A 65 9.17 8.83 0.98
C TYR A 65 8.82 7.94 -0.21
N GLY A 66 8.92 8.51 -1.42
CA GLY A 66 8.68 7.83 -2.68
C GLY A 66 7.49 8.40 -3.47
N GLY A 67 7.47 8.19 -4.79
CA GLY A 67 6.40 8.72 -5.65
C GLY A 67 6.24 10.25 -5.61
N GLY A 68 7.29 10.99 -5.25
CA GLY A 68 7.25 12.44 -5.03
C GLY A 68 6.72 12.87 -3.65
N ILE A 69 6.66 11.95 -2.69
CA ILE A 69 6.44 12.21 -1.27
C ILE A 69 7.80 12.17 -0.57
N ASP A 70 8.01 13.07 0.38
CA ASP A 70 9.16 13.11 1.29
C ASP A 70 8.71 13.91 2.53
N THR A 71 8.50 13.22 3.65
CA THR A 71 7.99 13.85 4.86
C THR A 71 8.36 13.08 6.12
N ASN A 72 8.56 13.81 7.21
CA ASN A 72 8.93 13.28 8.51
C ASN A 72 7.83 13.56 9.54
N SER A 73 7.60 12.60 10.43
CA SER A 73 6.78 12.84 11.61
C SER A 73 7.52 13.74 12.59
N SER A 74 6.81 14.26 13.60
CA SER A 74 7.49 14.73 14.81
C SER A 74 8.21 13.57 15.51
N THR A 75 9.23 13.89 16.31
CA THR A 75 9.83 12.90 17.20
C THR A 75 8.90 12.63 18.39
N GLY A 76 8.58 11.37 18.65
CA GLY A 76 7.63 10.95 19.68
C GLY A 76 7.83 9.49 20.09
N ASN A 77 6.96 9.03 21.00
CA ASN A 77 6.87 7.62 21.35
C ASN A 77 5.86 6.93 20.43
N TRP A 78 6.28 5.82 19.83
CA TRP A 78 5.50 5.03 18.91
C TRP A 78 5.28 3.65 19.50
N THR A 79 4.01 3.30 19.68
CA THR A 79 3.57 1.98 20.15
C THR A 79 2.59 1.41 19.12
N PRO A 80 2.36 0.10 19.10
CA PRO A 80 1.41 -0.53 18.18
C PRO A 80 0.05 0.16 18.19
N GLY A 81 -0.45 0.51 17.00
CA GLY A 81 -1.74 1.17 16.83
C GLY A 81 -1.72 2.69 17.07
N LEU A 82 -0.59 3.26 17.49
CA LEU A 82 -0.33 4.70 17.48
C LEU A 82 0.54 5.08 16.28
N GLY A 83 0.29 4.49 15.11
CA GLY A 83 1.00 4.81 13.88
C GLY A 83 0.87 6.28 13.44
N TRP A 84 1.71 6.67 12.48
CA TRP A 84 1.62 7.97 11.83
C TRP A 84 1.04 7.83 10.43
N THR A 85 -0.05 8.56 10.16
CA THR A 85 -0.71 8.55 8.85
C THR A 85 -0.59 9.91 8.17
N ILE A 86 -0.25 9.89 6.89
CA ILE A 86 -0.37 11.04 5.99
C ILE A 86 -1.45 10.78 4.94
N TYR A 87 -1.99 11.85 4.38
CA TYR A 87 -3.07 11.79 3.38
C TYR A 87 -2.67 12.53 2.11
N PRO A 88 -1.84 11.92 1.23
CA PRO A 88 -1.39 12.56 0.00
C PRO A 88 -2.55 12.93 -0.93
N ARG A 89 -3.63 12.13 -0.90
CA ARG A 89 -4.86 12.30 -1.67
C ARG A 89 -4.61 12.66 -3.15
N ARG A 90 -3.71 11.92 -3.80
CA ARG A 90 -3.38 12.09 -5.21
C ARG A 90 -3.00 10.79 -5.90
N ASP A 91 -2.92 10.84 -7.23
CA ASP A 91 -2.36 9.76 -8.02
C ASP A 91 -0.83 9.75 -7.95
N LEU A 92 -0.27 8.55 -7.94
CA LEU A 92 1.16 8.31 -8.11
C LEU A 92 1.45 7.69 -9.48
N PRO A 93 2.63 7.91 -10.08
CA PRO A 93 3.03 7.17 -11.28
C PRO A 93 2.95 5.65 -11.09
N ASN A 94 2.55 4.92 -12.13
CA ASN A 94 2.56 3.46 -12.11
C ASN A 94 3.98 2.92 -11.83
N GLY A 95 4.10 1.95 -10.93
CA GLY A 95 5.38 1.41 -10.45
C GLY A 95 6.08 2.29 -9.41
N SER A 96 5.38 3.28 -8.83
CA SER A 96 5.96 4.08 -7.75
C SER A 96 6.20 3.23 -6.51
N VAL A 97 7.40 3.29 -5.97
CA VAL A 97 7.74 2.65 -4.69
C VAL A 97 7.56 3.67 -3.57
N LEU A 98 6.81 3.29 -2.54
CA LEU A 98 6.61 4.03 -1.30
C LEU A 98 7.32 3.30 -0.18
N CYS A 99 8.11 4.02 0.61
CA CYS A 99 8.87 3.48 1.73
C CYS A 99 8.54 4.23 3.01
N VAL A 100 8.60 3.52 4.13
CA VAL A 100 8.58 4.08 5.48
C VAL A 100 9.90 3.69 6.13
N GLU A 101 10.55 4.62 6.82
CA GLU A 101 11.66 4.35 7.73
C GLU A 101 11.27 4.70 9.15
N ALA A 102 11.70 3.89 10.12
CA ALA A 102 11.65 4.24 11.54
C ALA A 102 13.06 4.60 12.04
N TRP A 103 13.25 5.86 12.44
CA TRP A 103 14.51 6.37 12.96
C TRP A 103 14.43 6.50 14.48
N VAL A 104 15.13 5.61 15.18
CA VAL A 104 15.20 5.57 16.64
C VAL A 104 16.19 6.60 17.13
N LYS A 105 15.78 7.44 18.08
CA LYS A 105 16.69 8.39 18.71
C LYS A 105 17.56 7.67 19.74
N ASN A 106 18.86 7.80 19.58
CA ASN A 106 19.85 7.21 20.47
C ASN A 106 20.18 8.16 21.63
N ALA A 107 20.79 7.62 22.70
CA ALA A 107 21.17 8.40 23.88
C ALA A 107 22.26 9.46 23.60
N ASP A 108 23.08 9.25 22.57
CA ASP A 108 24.09 10.20 22.10
C ASP A 108 23.52 11.35 21.25
N GLY A 109 22.19 11.38 21.06
CA GLY A 109 21.50 12.37 20.22
C GLY A 109 21.47 12.02 18.74
N GLY A 110 22.13 10.94 18.31
CA GLY A 110 22.06 10.40 16.96
C GLY A 110 20.76 9.66 16.68
N HIS A 111 20.62 9.16 15.44
CA HIS A 111 19.53 8.27 15.06
C HIS A 111 20.06 6.97 14.47
N SER A 112 19.39 5.86 14.80
CA SER A 112 19.60 4.56 14.17
C SER A 112 18.37 4.15 13.39
N LEU A 113 18.57 3.67 12.16
CA LEU A 113 17.48 3.10 11.38
C LEU A 113 17.08 1.76 12.00
N ARG A 114 15.79 1.58 12.27
CA ARG A 114 15.23 0.34 12.81
C ARG A 114 14.64 -0.58 11.75
N GLY A 115 14.03 -0.02 10.72
CA GLY A 115 13.28 -0.81 9.74
C GLY A 115 12.84 0.06 8.59
N ARG A 116 12.77 -0.55 7.40
CA ARG A 116 12.46 0.12 6.14
C ARG A 116 11.60 -0.74 5.21
N PRO A 117 10.31 -0.92 5.49
CA PRO A 117 9.42 -1.56 4.52
C PRO A 117 9.15 -0.62 3.34
N CYS A 118 9.10 -1.21 2.15
CA CYS A 118 8.68 -0.53 0.93
C CYS A 118 7.61 -1.35 0.21
N VAL A 119 6.67 -0.67 -0.45
CA VAL A 119 5.63 -1.28 -1.29
C VAL A 119 5.53 -0.55 -2.62
N GLU A 120 5.08 -1.25 -3.65
CA GLU A 120 4.92 -0.70 -5.00
C GLU A 120 3.43 -0.42 -5.29
N VAL A 121 3.14 0.74 -5.87
CA VAL A 121 1.81 1.13 -6.37
C VAL A 121 1.74 0.85 -7.86
N ARG A 122 0.79 0.01 -8.28
CA ARG A 122 0.65 -0.41 -9.69
C ARG A 122 -0.80 -0.76 -10.08
N PHE A 123 -1.04 -0.80 -11.39
CA PHE A 123 -2.26 -1.38 -11.99
C PHE A 123 -2.31 -2.93 -11.91
#